data_AF-A0A241W6F3-F1
#
_entry.id   AF-A0A241W6F3-F1
#
_cell.length_a   1.000
_cell.length_b   1.000
_cell.length_c   1.000
_cell.angle_alpha   90.00
_cell.angle_beta   90.00
_cell.angle_gamma   90.00
#
_symmetry.space_group_name_H-M   'P 1'
#
loop_
_entity.id
_entity.type
_entity.pdbx_description
1 polymer ?
#
loop_
_entity_poly.entity_id
_entity_poly.type
_entity_poly.pdbx_seq_one_letter_code
_entity_poly.pdbx_strand_id
1 'polypeptide(L)'
;MKKFTQLALVSSIAISANAMAMQAMDDAALSASTGQDGINIGIGISKVTIDKLFVHDNDGLNGTQANAGAIVIKGASDANKSAITLTNGQAYSNADFGVYVGANYSNAGAYLLASRNLADLQIDSDAGTSAKGGAFLNIAAQVSGLEIHLGEIGVTASGTAGSGTNAGTIRRGGDDTNYNAILSGLSIKTGTMSANVQLGAAPQGAMIKLNTTMIGGLEIANLGILDNSTKLGTGDGSSAANRAAGVIHLDSIKVANTGKTDLDIKASVNVIGATGTTAADKGYIRIINEDTGGIDNYVKGIHLGSKTAGSIGDVEIQGLRTYYSPAAGQYTAGSVLTISGR
;
A
#
# COMPACT_ATOMS: atom_id res chain seq x y z
N MET A 1 -13.95 44.07 73.47
CA MET A 1 -13.92 44.01 71.99
C MET A 1 -12.81 43.12 71.43
N LYS A 2 -11.56 43.13 71.94
CA LYS A 2 -10.45 42.28 71.43
C LYS A 2 -10.68 40.74 71.54
N LYS A 3 -11.50 40.27 72.49
CA LYS A 3 -11.84 38.84 72.65
C LYS A 3 -12.92 38.34 71.68
N PHE A 4 -13.76 39.25 71.16
CA PHE A 4 -14.85 38.92 70.23
C PHE A 4 -14.33 38.73 68.80
N THR A 5 -13.33 39.53 68.41
CA THR A 5 -12.58 39.33 67.16
C THR A 5 -11.75 38.06 67.15
N GLN A 6 -11.19 37.65 68.29
CA GLN A 6 -10.49 36.37 68.40
C GLN A 6 -11.45 35.17 68.31
N LEU A 7 -12.63 35.28 68.92
CA LEU A 7 -13.64 34.22 68.82
C LEU A 7 -14.22 34.12 67.41
N ALA A 8 -14.44 35.26 66.73
CA ALA A 8 -14.84 35.32 65.32
C ALA A 8 -13.75 34.75 64.38
N LEU A 9 -12.47 35.01 64.68
CA LEU A 9 -11.36 34.48 63.89
C LEU A 9 -11.15 32.97 64.08
N VAL A 10 -11.30 32.48 65.31
CA VAL A 10 -11.24 31.04 65.63
C VAL A 10 -12.46 30.29 65.08
N SER A 11 -13.64 30.92 65.06
CA SER A 11 -14.83 30.35 64.40
C SER A 11 -14.77 30.42 62.88
N SER A 12 -14.08 31.40 62.27
CA SER A 12 -13.82 31.40 60.83
C SER A 12 -12.82 30.33 60.38
N ILE A 13 -11.86 29.95 61.23
CA ILE A 13 -10.90 28.87 60.95
C ILE A 13 -11.53 27.47 61.17
N ALA A 14 -12.50 27.36 62.08
CA ALA A 14 -13.26 26.12 62.29
C ALA A 14 -14.30 25.84 61.18
N ILE A 15 -14.80 26.88 60.49
CA ILE A 15 -15.72 26.76 59.34
C ILE A 15 -14.96 26.63 58.01
N SER A 16 -13.70 27.08 57.94
CA SER A 16 -12.78 26.65 56.89
C SER A 16 -12.29 25.23 57.19
N ALA A 17 -13.20 24.27 57.15
CA ALA A 17 -12.83 22.89 56.92
C ALA A 17 -11.92 22.90 55.69
N ASN A 18 -10.64 22.65 55.94
CA ASN A 18 -9.63 22.30 54.95
C ASN A 18 -9.96 20.95 54.32
N ALA A 19 -11.18 20.78 53.82
CA ALA A 19 -11.37 20.02 52.61
C ALA A 19 -10.92 20.95 51.46
N MET A 20 -9.61 21.20 51.39
CA MET A 20 -8.98 21.11 50.08
C MET A 20 -9.26 19.68 49.66
N ALA A 21 -10.44 19.46 49.06
CA ALA A 21 -10.54 18.42 48.07
C ALA A 21 -9.43 18.83 47.10
N MET A 22 -8.28 18.17 47.20
CA MET A 22 -7.45 17.96 46.05
C MET A 22 -8.46 17.47 45.02
N GLN A 23 -8.86 18.36 44.12
CA GLN A 23 -9.69 17.99 43.00
C GLN A 23 -8.90 16.86 42.38
N ALA A 24 -9.40 15.63 42.52
CA ALA A 24 -8.81 14.52 41.81
C ALA A 24 -8.73 15.06 40.39
N MET A 25 -7.51 15.18 39.87
CA MET A 25 -7.32 15.32 38.44
C MET A 25 -8.02 14.09 37.89
N ASP A 26 -9.30 14.26 37.59
CA ASP A 26 -10.12 13.29 36.92
C ASP A 26 -9.32 12.98 35.67
N ASP A 27 -9.01 11.70 35.46
CA ASP A 27 -8.11 11.28 34.39
C ASP A 27 -8.59 11.86 33.04
N ALA A 28 -9.90 12.08 32.92
CA ALA A 28 -10.55 12.81 31.83
C ALA A 28 -10.10 14.28 31.66
N ALA A 29 -9.92 15.04 32.75
CA ALA A 29 -9.44 16.42 32.70
C ALA A 29 -7.93 16.51 32.41
N LEU A 30 -7.15 15.48 32.80
CA LEU A 30 -5.72 15.39 32.48
C LEU A 30 -5.47 14.88 31.05
N SER A 31 -6.31 13.95 30.56
CA SER A 31 -6.33 13.46 29.17
C SER A 31 -6.65 14.58 28.20
N ALA A 32 -7.70 15.38 28.50
CA ALA A 32 -8.08 16.54 27.70
C ALA A 32 -7.03 17.68 27.74
N SER A 33 -6.29 17.84 28.84
CA SER A 33 -5.25 18.87 28.96
C SER A 33 -3.90 18.46 28.36
N THR A 34 -3.64 17.16 28.17
CA THR A 34 -2.42 16.65 27.53
C THR A 34 -2.64 16.27 26.06
N GLY A 35 -3.89 16.27 25.59
CA GLY A 35 -4.25 15.87 24.22
C GLY A 35 -4.05 14.37 23.97
N GLN A 36 -4.07 13.56 25.02
CA GLN A 36 -3.69 12.14 24.98
C GLN A 36 -4.90 11.19 25.10
N ASP A 37 -6.00 11.48 24.39
CA ASP A 37 -7.10 10.51 24.24
C ASP A 37 -6.69 9.31 23.34
N GLY A 38 -5.46 9.28 22.82
CA GLY A 38 -4.90 8.15 22.08
C GLY A 38 -3.39 8.27 21.87
N ILE A 39 -2.83 7.41 21.03
CA ILE A 39 -1.43 7.40 20.63
C ILE A 39 -1.31 7.98 19.22
N ASN A 40 -0.62 9.10 19.06
CA ASN A 40 -0.24 9.63 17.75
C ASN A 40 1.17 9.15 17.37
N ILE A 41 1.30 8.50 16.22
CA ILE A 41 2.59 8.03 15.69
C ILE A 41 2.82 8.67 14.32
N GLY A 42 3.86 9.49 14.22
CA GLY A 42 4.37 10.01 12.94
C GLY A 42 5.53 9.17 12.42
N ILE A 43 5.46 8.73 11.17
CA ILE A 43 6.52 7.96 10.50
C ILE A 43 7.28 8.90 9.55
N GLY A 44 8.39 9.46 10.03
CA GLY A 44 9.23 10.42 9.31
C GLY A 44 10.30 9.78 8.42
N ILE A 45 9.99 8.73 7.65
CA ILE A 45 10.96 8.14 6.71
C ILE A 45 11.01 8.97 5.42
N SER A 46 12.22 9.35 4.97
CA SER A 46 12.39 10.16 3.77
C SER A 46 12.30 9.34 2.47
N LYS A 47 12.70 8.07 2.52
CA LYS A 47 12.58 7.08 1.45
C LYS A 47 12.83 5.66 1.96
N VAL A 48 12.35 4.67 1.21
CA VAL A 48 12.67 3.24 1.34
C VAL A 48 13.30 2.77 0.05
N THR A 49 14.40 2.02 0.16
CA THR A 49 15.06 1.40 -0.98
C THR A 49 15.32 -0.07 -0.71
N ILE A 50 15.10 -0.92 -1.72
CA ILE A 50 15.36 -2.36 -1.65
C ILE A 50 16.22 -2.74 -2.86
N ASP A 51 17.40 -3.30 -2.62
CA ASP A 51 18.33 -3.68 -3.68
C ASP A 51 17.74 -4.77 -4.60
N LYS A 52 17.18 -5.82 -4.01
CA LYS A 52 16.47 -6.90 -4.71
C LYS A 52 15.31 -7.39 -3.85
N LEU A 53 14.13 -7.52 -4.43
CA LEU A 53 12.96 -8.12 -3.76
C LEU A 53 12.68 -9.48 -4.40
N PHE A 54 12.54 -10.52 -3.58
CA PHE A 54 12.12 -11.85 -4.03
C PHE A 54 10.78 -12.23 -3.38
N VAL A 55 9.87 -12.74 -4.19
CA VAL A 55 8.64 -13.40 -3.73
C VAL A 55 8.75 -14.86 -4.17
N HIS A 56 8.94 -15.74 -3.21
CA HIS A 56 9.17 -17.15 -3.47
C HIS A 56 7.85 -17.93 -3.50
N ASP A 57 7.68 -18.72 -4.55
CA ASP A 57 6.78 -19.86 -4.53
C ASP A 57 7.52 -21.04 -3.88
N ASN A 58 6.99 -21.54 -2.77
CA ASN A 58 7.65 -22.59 -1.99
C ASN A 58 7.24 -24.00 -2.40
N ASP A 59 6.07 -24.15 -3.02
CA ASP A 59 5.55 -25.47 -3.38
C ASP A 59 5.80 -25.80 -4.85
N GLY A 60 6.01 -24.78 -5.69
CA GLY A 60 6.33 -24.96 -7.10
C GLY A 60 5.13 -25.41 -7.93
N LEU A 61 5.27 -25.34 -9.25
CA LEU A 61 4.19 -25.70 -10.17
C LEU A 61 3.66 -27.10 -9.85
N ASN A 62 2.33 -27.20 -9.62
CA ASN A 62 1.63 -28.42 -9.21
C ASN A 62 2.09 -29.03 -7.87
N GLY A 63 2.63 -28.22 -6.95
CA GLY A 63 3.10 -28.67 -5.63
C GLY A 63 4.41 -29.47 -5.67
N THR A 64 5.13 -29.42 -6.80
CA THR A 64 6.45 -30.05 -6.94
C THR A 64 7.55 -29.05 -6.55
N GLN A 65 8.09 -29.18 -5.34
CA GLN A 65 9.07 -28.22 -4.79
C GLN A 65 10.31 -28.01 -5.69
N ALA A 66 10.73 -29.01 -6.47
CA ALA A 66 11.85 -28.86 -7.41
C ALA A 66 11.57 -27.83 -8.53
N ASN A 67 10.29 -27.53 -8.77
CA ASN A 67 9.82 -26.54 -9.73
C ASN A 67 9.49 -25.19 -9.06
N ALA A 68 9.95 -24.97 -7.83
CA ALA A 68 9.76 -23.72 -7.11
C ALA A 68 10.38 -22.54 -7.88
N GLY A 69 9.55 -21.55 -8.17
CA GLY A 69 9.97 -20.29 -8.79
C GLY A 69 10.07 -19.15 -7.78
N ALA A 70 10.62 -18.04 -8.21
CA ALA A 70 10.51 -16.77 -7.52
C ALA A 70 10.24 -15.65 -8.53
N ILE A 71 9.39 -14.71 -8.13
CA ILE A 71 9.34 -13.39 -8.76
C ILE A 71 10.45 -12.56 -8.15
N VAL A 72 11.23 -11.88 -8.97
CA VAL A 72 12.28 -10.98 -8.52
C VAL A 72 12.12 -9.60 -9.14
N ILE A 73 12.32 -8.57 -8.33
CA ILE A 73 12.52 -7.20 -8.79
C ILE A 73 14.01 -6.90 -8.70
N LYS A 74 14.63 -6.65 -9.85
CA LYS A 74 16.08 -6.42 -9.97
C LYS A 74 16.42 -4.95 -9.73
N GLY A 75 17.52 -4.74 -9.02
CA GLY A 75 18.11 -3.43 -8.74
C GLY A 75 19.60 -3.43 -8.97
N ALA A 76 20.39 -3.38 -7.89
CA ALA A 76 21.84 -3.62 -7.92
C ALA A 76 22.16 -4.84 -8.79
N SER A 77 22.89 -4.65 -9.90
CA SER A 77 23.20 -5.61 -10.99
C SER A 77 22.19 -5.78 -12.14
N ASP A 78 21.19 -4.90 -12.27
CA ASP A 78 20.35 -4.82 -13.47
C ASP A 78 21.18 -4.30 -14.67
N ALA A 79 21.18 -5.06 -15.76
CA ALA A 79 21.83 -4.70 -17.00
C ALA A 79 21.03 -3.63 -17.77
N ASN A 80 19.72 -3.54 -17.53
CA ASN A 80 18.77 -2.65 -18.19
C ASN A 80 18.55 -1.38 -17.36
N LYS A 81 19.65 -0.67 -17.13
CA LYS A 81 19.69 0.56 -16.32
C LYS A 81 18.83 1.65 -16.95
N SER A 82 17.98 2.25 -16.15
CA SER A 82 17.17 3.43 -16.45
C SER A 82 17.39 4.47 -15.34
N ALA A 83 17.72 5.69 -15.75
CA ALA A 83 17.73 6.84 -14.86
C ALA A 83 16.33 7.47 -14.85
N ILE A 84 15.82 7.74 -13.65
CA ILE A 84 14.53 8.40 -13.45
C ILE A 84 14.79 9.69 -12.67
N THR A 85 14.17 10.78 -13.11
CA THR A 85 14.14 12.01 -12.33
C THR A 85 12.98 11.93 -11.35
N LEU A 86 13.29 11.97 -10.06
CA LEU A 86 12.32 11.97 -8.99
C LEU A 86 11.54 13.28 -8.94
N THR A 87 10.38 13.27 -8.29
CA THR A 87 9.52 14.45 -8.14
C THR A 87 10.14 15.59 -7.34
N ASN A 88 11.13 15.30 -6.48
CA ASN A 88 11.92 16.31 -5.79
C ASN A 88 13.10 16.87 -6.62
N GLY A 89 13.20 16.49 -7.90
CA GLY A 89 14.24 16.91 -8.82
C GLY A 89 15.55 16.12 -8.72
N GLN A 90 15.68 15.18 -7.80
CA GLN A 90 16.87 14.34 -7.67
C GLN A 90 16.87 13.21 -8.70
N ALA A 91 18.06 12.77 -9.10
CA ALA A 91 18.21 11.60 -9.97
C ALA A 91 18.20 10.30 -9.15
N TYR A 92 17.50 9.31 -9.69
CA TYR A 92 17.49 7.93 -9.22
C TYR A 92 17.90 7.01 -10.38
N SER A 93 18.56 5.89 -10.08
CA SER A 93 18.75 4.81 -11.04
C SER A 93 18.21 3.49 -10.48
N ASN A 94 17.44 2.77 -11.31
CA ASN A 94 17.05 1.39 -11.00
C ASN A 94 18.26 0.43 -10.96
N ALA A 95 19.46 0.88 -11.38
CA ALA A 95 20.68 0.11 -11.27
C ALA A 95 21.18 -0.03 -9.82
N ASP A 96 20.73 0.85 -8.93
CA ASP A 96 21.14 0.88 -7.52
C ASP A 96 20.15 0.08 -6.66
N PHE A 97 18.85 0.24 -6.93
CA PHE A 97 17.76 -0.38 -6.16
C PHE A 97 16.69 -0.94 -7.08
N GLY A 98 16.12 -2.08 -6.70
CA GLY A 98 15.03 -2.70 -7.44
C GLY A 98 13.69 -2.12 -7.03
N VAL A 99 13.57 -1.64 -5.79
CA VAL A 99 12.41 -0.89 -5.34
C VAL A 99 12.88 0.41 -4.70
N TYR A 100 12.26 1.50 -5.11
CA TYR A 100 12.33 2.80 -4.45
C TYR A 100 10.92 3.22 -4.07
N VAL A 101 10.76 3.75 -2.85
CA VAL A 101 9.54 4.42 -2.39
C VAL A 101 9.97 5.72 -1.72
N GLY A 102 9.48 6.84 -2.21
CA GLY A 102 9.67 8.16 -1.61
C GLY A 102 8.36 8.92 -1.53
N ALA A 103 8.40 10.12 -0.95
CA ALA A 103 7.26 11.02 -0.97
C ALA A 103 7.08 11.65 -2.35
N ASN A 104 5.84 11.84 -2.78
CA ASN A 104 5.51 12.49 -4.04
C ASN A 104 5.48 14.02 -3.87
N TYR A 105 6.53 14.68 -4.34
CA TYR A 105 6.68 16.15 -4.27
C TYR A 105 6.02 16.89 -5.44
N SER A 106 5.32 16.17 -6.33
CA SER A 106 4.60 16.78 -7.45
C SER A 106 3.60 17.84 -6.99
N ASN A 107 3.24 18.76 -7.89
CA ASN A 107 2.30 19.85 -7.61
C ASN A 107 2.69 20.65 -6.33
N ALA A 108 3.97 21.01 -6.22
CA ALA A 108 4.53 21.74 -5.08
C ALA A 108 4.28 21.09 -3.71
N GLY A 109 4.28 19.76 -3.65
CA GLY A 109 4.07 19.01 -2.40
C GLY A 109 2.61 18.97 -1.92
N ALA A 110 1.64 19.26 -2.81
CA ALA A 110 0.21 19.13 -2.50
C ALA A 110 -0.21 17.71 -2.10
N TYR A 111 0.59 16.70 -2.47
CA TYR A 111 0.37 15.30 -2.13
C TYR A 111 0.98 14.90 -0.78
N LEU A 112 1.55 15.82 0.00
CA LEU A 112 2.13 15.51 1.31
C LEU A 112 1.13 15.78 2.43
N LEU A 113 1.19 14.98 3.50
CA LEU A 113 0.46 15.26 4.73
C LEU A 113 0.89 16.61 5.33
N ALA A 114 0.01 17.22 6.12
CA ALA A 114 0.30 18.47 6.81
C ALA A 114 1.51 18.34 7.75
N SER A 115 1.63 17.20 8.43
CA SER A 115 2.76 16.85 9.30
C SER A 115 4.10 16.70 8.57
N ARG A 116 4.08 16.51 7.25
CA ARG A 116 5.23 16.14 6.40
C ARG A 116 5.80 14.74 6.70
N ASN A 117 5.12 13.94 7.52
CA ASN A 117 5.47 12.54 7.70
C ASN A 117 5.06 11.72 6.46
N LEU A 118 5.70 10.56 6.27
CA LEU A 118 5.23 9.62 5.26
C LEU A 118 3.86 9.06 5.65
N ALA A 119 3.67 8.77 6.92
CA ALA A 119 2.39 8.35 7.47
C ALA A 119 2.17 8.91 8.87
N ASP A 120 0.91 9.19 9.20
CA ASP A 120 0.45 9.52 10.55
C ASP A 120 -0.58 8.47 10.97
N LEU A 121 -0.42 7.93 12.17
CA LEU A 121 -1.36 7.01 12.80
C LEU A 121 -1.92 7.66 14.06
N GLN A 122 -3.23 7.54 14.25
CA GLN A 122 -3.89 7.87 15.51
C GLN A 122 -4.56 6.60 16.02
N ILE A 123 -4.15 6.13 17.18
CA ILE A 123 -4.58 4.85 17.74
C ILE A 123 -5.34 5.13 19.03
N ASP A 124 -6.52 4.55 19.15
CA ASP A 124 -7.31 4.59 20.37
C ASP A 124 -8.03 3.25 20.58
N SER A 125 -8.34 2.92 21.83
CA SER A 125 -9.15 1.77 22.20
C SER A 125 -10.53 2.21 22.65
N ASP A 126 -11.56 1.56 22.12
CA ASP A 126 -12.96 1.80 22.47
C ASP A 126 -13.52 0.54 23.15
N ALA A 127 -14.23 0.73 24.27
CA ALA A 127 -14.85 -0.36 25.03
C ALA A 127 -15.89 -1.13 24.21
N GLY A 128 -16.45 -0.49 23.19
CA GLY A 128 -17.45 -1.01 22.28
C GLY A 128 -18.71 -1.46 23.01
N THR A 129 -19.48 -2.30 22.34
CA THR A 129 -20.64 -2.97 22.94
C THR A 129 -20.64 -4.43 22.53
N SER A 130 -21.20 -5.31 23.37
CA SER A 130 -21.34 -6.72 23.01
C SER A 130 -22.11 -6.93 21.70
N ALA A 131 -23.08 -6.05 21.39
CA ALA A 131 -23.83 -6.07 20.14
C ALA A 131 -22.99 -5.75 18.89
N LYS A 132 -21.83 -5.14 19.07
CA LYS A 132 -20.89 -4.77 17.99
C LYS A 132 -19.58 -5.56 18.03
N GLY A 133 -19.52 -6.64 18.82
CA GLY A 133 -18.36 -7.52 18.93
C GLY A 133 -17.43 -7.25 20.11
N GLY A 134 -17.77 -6.31 21.00
CA GLY A 134 -16.97 -5.94 22.16
C GLY A 134 -15.98 -4.81 21.89
N ALA A 135 -14.93 -4.73 22.73
CA ALA A 135 -13.90 -3.72 22.63
C ALA A 135 -13.06 -3.85 21.35
N PHE A 136 -12.54 -2.73 20.87
CA PHE A 136 -11.73 -2.68 19.66
C PHE A 136 -10.67 -1.59 19.74
N LEU A 137 -9.61 -1.75 18.94
CA LEU A 137 -8.67 -0.67 18.64
C LEU A 137 -9.12 0.01 17.35
N ASN A 138 -9.25 1.32 17.36
CA ASN A 138 -9.41 2.15 16.19
C ASN A 138 -8.09 2.78 15.80
N ILE A 139 -7.71 2.67 14.53
CA ILE A 139 -6.48 3.23 13.99
C ILE A 139 -6.85 4.05 12.76
N ALA A 140 -6.82 5.38 12.89
CA ALA A 140 -6.88 6.28 11.75
C ALA A 140 -5.48 6.40 11.16
N ALA A 141 -5.30 5.88 9.95
CA ALA A 141 -4.05 5.93 9.22
C ALA A 141 -4.15 6.91 8.06
N GLN A 142 -3.19 7.81 7.94
CA GLN A 142 -3.03 8.72 6.82
C GLN A 142 -1.65 8.55 6.23
N VAL A 143 -1.53 8.62 4.92
CA VAL A 143 -0.28 8.41 4.19
C VAL A 143 -0.13 9.53 3.16
N SER A 144 1.05 10.14 3.12
CA SER A 144 1.45 11.05 2.06
C SER A 144 1.43 10.32 0.71
N GLY A 145 1.19 11.04 -0.37
CA GLY A 145 1.38 10.52 -1.72
C GLY A 145 2.78 9.96 -1.90
N LEU A 146 2.87 8.83 -2.58
CA LEU A 146 4.09 8.07 -2.78
C LEU A 146 4.55 8.18 -4.22
N GLU A 147 5.86 8.29 -4.40
CA GLU A 147 6.56 8.06 -5.66
C GLU A 147 7.28 6.72 -5.55
N ILE A 148 6.87 5.75 -6.36
CA ILE A 148 7.35 4.38 -6.31
C ILE A 148 7.98 4.03 -7.65
N HIS A 149 9.19 3.49 -7.63
CA HIS A 149 9.86 2.98 -8.83
C HIS A 149 10.27 1.54 -8.60
N LEU A 150 10.01 0.71 -9.62
CA LEU A 150 10.36 -0.69 -9.64
C LEU A 150 11.31 -0.89 -10.84
N GLY A 151 12.44 -1.55 -10.59
CA GLY A 151 13.34 -2.03 -11.64
C GLY A 151 12.75 -3.21 -12.41
N GLU A 152 13.55 -3.85 -13.26
CA GLU A 152 13.09 -4.97 -14.08
C GLU A 152 12.50 -6.10 -13.21
N ILE A 153 11.29 -6.53 -13.56
CA ILE A 153 10.60 -7.62 -12.87
C ILE A 153 10.72 -8.86 -13.74
N GLY A 154 11.20 -9.95 -13.15
CA GLY A 154 11.32 -11.23 -13.83
C GLY A 154 10.99 -12.40 -12.94
N VAL A 155 11.09 -13.58 -13.53
CA VAL A 155 10.93 -14.87 -12.87
C VAL A 155 12.22 -15.67 -12.97
N THR A 156 12.50 -16.47 -11.95
CA THR A 156 13.70 -17.30 -11.84
C THR A 156 13.36 -18.55 -11.03
N ALA A 157 14.19 -19.61 -11.11
CA ALA A 157 14.09 -20.68 -10.13
C ALA A 157 14.43 -20.12 -8.76
N SER A 158 13.64 -20.51 -7.77
CA SER A 158 13.93 -20.11 -6.41
C SER A 158 15.18 -20.82 -5.92
N GLY A 159 16.07 -20.07 -5.26
CA GLY A 159 17.10 -20.67 -4.44
C GLY A 159 16.53 -21.50 -3.28
N THR A 160 17.34 -22.43 -2.79
CA THR A 160 16.97 -23.34 -1.70
C THR A 160 16.97 -22.61 -0.35
N ALA A 161 15.96 -22.87 0.48
CA ALA A 161 15.96 -22.40 1.87
C ALA A 161 17.11 -23.06 2.64
N GLY A 162 18.03 -22.26 3.16
CA GLY A 162 19.06 -22.78 4.06
C GLY A 162 18.48 -23.16 5.43
N SER A 163 19.11 -24.10 6.12
CA SER A 163 18.79 -24.46 7.51
C SER A 163 19.83 -23.85 8.46
N GLY A 164 19.39 -23.18 9.53
CA GLY A 164 20.26 -22.53 10.52
C GLY A 164 20.04 -21.01 10.64
N THR A 165 20.95 -20.29 11.32
CA THR A 165 20.80 -18.87 11.71
C THR A 165 21.77 -17.91 11.00
N ASN A 166 22.39 -18.31 9.88
CA ASN A 166 23.43 -17.53 9.21
C ASN A 166 22.86 -16.66 8.07
N ALA A 167 23.64 -15.69 7.57
CA ALA A 167 23.21 -14.79 6.48
C ALA A 167 22.81 -15.51 5.17
N GLY A 168 23.25 -16.75 4.97
CA GLY A 168 22.87 -17.61 3.84
C GLY A 168 21.63 -18.48 4.08
N THR A 169 21.10 -18.52 5.31
CA THR A 169 19.87 -19.28 5.64
C THR A 169 18.64 -18.38 5.67
N ILE A 170 18.82 -17.07 5.90
CA ILE A 170 17.76 -16.05 5.78
C ILE A 170 17.60 -15.48 4.37
N ARG A 171 18.49 -15.81 3.43
CA ARG A 171 18.45 -15.37 2.03
C ARG A 171 18.52 -16.58 1.11
N ARG A 172 17.50 -16.76 0.27
CA ARG A 172 17.44 -17.83 -0.76
C ARG A 172 17.97 -17.38 -2.10
N GLY A 173 17.62 -16.17 -2.52
CA GLY A 173 17.93 -15.65 -3.85
C GLY A 173 17.24 -16.44 -4.96
N GLY A 174 17.63 -16.17 -6.20
CA GLY A 174 17.17 -16.91 -7.36
C GLY A 174 18.34 -17.30 -8.25
N ASP A 175 18.09 -18.19 -9.18
CA ASP A 175 19.05 -18.62 -10.19
C ASP A 175 19.12 -17.60 -11.34
N ASP A 176 20.17 -16.78 -11.35
CA ASP A 176 20.36 -15.79 -12.41
C ASP A 176 20.54 -16.42 -13.80
N THR A 177 20.90 -17.71 -13.90
CA THR A 177 21.11 -18.38 -15.20
C THR A 177 19.81 -18.72 -15.91
N ASN A 178 18.70 -18.83 -15.17
CA ASN A 178 17.37 -19.12 -15.73
C ASN A 178 16.41 -17.93 -15.61
N TYR A 179 16.93 -16.76 -15.28
CA TYR A 179 16.15 -15.57 -15.14
C TYR A 179 15.48 -15.18 -16.46
N ASN A 180 14.19 -14.85 -16.38
CA ASN A 180 13.39 -14.38 -17.51
C ASN A 180 12.68 -13.08 -17.13
N ALA A 181 13.05 -11.98 -17.79
CA ALA A 181 12.38 -10.69 -17.61
C ALA A 181 10.95 -10.76 -18.16
N ILE A 182 9.99 -10.22 -17.40
CA ILE A 182 8.57 -10.16 -17.79
C ILE A 182 8.04 -8.73 -17.83
N LEU A 183 8.58 -7.82 -17.02
CA LEU A 183 8.28 -6.39 -17.07
C LEU A 183 9.57 -5.58 -17.05
N SER A 184 9.65 -4.49 -17.82
CA SER A 184 10.85 -3.64 -17.89
C SER A 184 11.08 -2.80 -16.63
N GLY A 185 10.21 -2.94 -15.62
CA GLY A 185 10.03 -2.00 -14.53
C GLY A 185 8.86 -1.06 -14.77
N LEU A 186 8.55 -0.25 -13.77
CA LEU A 186 7.47 0.74 -13.84
C LEU A 186 7.64 1.81 -12.76
N SER A 187 6.97 2.94 -12.95
CA SER A 187 6.87 4.03 -11.99
C SER A 187 5.42 4.28 -11.63
N ILE A 188 5.13 4.47 -10.35
CA ILE A 188 3.79 4.79 -9.83
C ILE A 188 3.88 6.09 -9.03
N LYS A 189 2.91 6.98 -9.24
CA LYS A 189 2.68 8.13 -8.37
C LYS A 189 1.30 8.04 -7.75
N THR A 190 1.20 8.36 -6.47
CA THR A 190 -0.06 8.43 -5.74
C THR A 190 -0.25 9.79 -5.10
N GLY A 191 -1.51 10.15 -4.87
CA GLY A 191 -1.92 11.21 -3.94
C GLY A 191 -1.99 10.74 -2.49
N THR A 192 -2.37 11.63 -1.58
CA THR A 192 -2.62 11.30 -0.16
C THR A 192 -3.71 10.25 -0.01
N MET A 193 -3.60 9.38 0.98
CA MET A 193 -4.58 8.34 1.27
C MET A 193 -4.89 8.25 2.75
N SER A 194 -6.13 7.91 3.09
CA SER A 194 -6.54 7.60 4.46
C SER A 194 -7.28 6.27 4.56
N ALA A 195 -7.09 5.59 5.69
CA ALA A 195 -7.77 4.36 6.05
C ALA A 195 -8.19 4.40 7.53
N ASN A 196 -9.29 3.75 7.86
CA ASN A 196 -9.63 3.43 9.24
C ASN A 196 -9.53 1.92 9.46
N VAL A 197 -8.66 1.50 10.37
CA VAL A 197 -8.47 0.09 10.74
C VAL A 197 -9.08 -0.15 12.11
N GLN A 198 -9.90 -1.19 12.23
CA GLN A 198 -10.47 -1.65 13.48
C GLN A 198 -10.00 -3.08 13.78
N LEU A 199 -9.32 -3.26 14.92
CA LEU A 199 -8.80 -4.55 15.38
C LEU A 199 -9.57 -5.02 16.62
N GLY A 200 -9.80 -6.34 16.74
CA GLY A 200 -10.70 -6.90 17.75
C GLY A 200 -12.11 -7.01 17.18
N ALA A 201 -12.97 -6.06 17.51
CA ALA A 201 -14.25 -5.88 16.84
C ALA A 201 -14.17 -4.86 15.69
N ALA A 202 -15.08 -4.93 14.73
CA ALA A 202 -15.19 -3.95 13.65
C ALA A 202 -16.61 -3.39 13.53
N PRO A 203 -17.07 -2.55 14.49
CA PRO A 203 -18.39 -1.91 14.43
C PRO A 203 -18.65 -1.13 13.12
N GLN A 204 -17.58 -0.68 12.44
CA GLN A 204 -17.67 -0.03 11.13
C GLN A 204 -18.07 -0.98 9.98
N GLY A 205 -18.19 -2.28 10.24
CA GLY A 205 -18.61 -3.30 9.28
C GLY A 205 -17.47 -3.94 8.48
N ALA A 206 -16.23 -3.44 8.62
CA ALA A 206 -15.04 -4.06 8.03
C ALA A 206 -13.80 -3.82 8.89
N MET A 207 -12.83 -4.75 8.86
CA MET A 207 -11.56 -4.56 9.57
C MET A 207 -10.81 -3.33 9.06
N ILE A 208 -10.79 -3.10 7.76
CA ILE A 208 -10.21 -1.89 7.17
C ILE A 208 -11.25 -1.24 6.27
N LYS A 209 -11.49 0.06 6.48
CA LYS A 209 -12.22 0.90 5.54
C LYS A 209 -11.28 1.90 4.90
N LEU A 210 -11.12 1.79 3.59
CA LEU A 210 -10.53 2.79 2.74
C LEU A 210 -11.66 3.69 2.26
N ASN A 211 -11.57 4.99 2.54
CA ASN A 211 -12.49 5.99 2.02
C ASN A 211 -11.68 7.27 1.80
N THR A 212 -11.05 7.36 0.64
CA THR A 212 -10.12 8.43 0.33
C THR A 212 -10.22 8.81 -1.14
N THR A 213 -9.82 10.03 -1.47
CA THR A 213 -9.65 10.49 -2.85
C THR A 213 -8.16 10.64 -3.11
N MET A 214 -7.64 9.86 -4.07
CA MET A 214 -6.29 10.02 -4.57
C MET A 214 -6.26 11.22 -5.52
N ILE A 215 -5.83 12.37 -5.00
CA ILE A 215 -5.70 13.60 -5.77
C ILE A 215 -4.75 13.37 -6.95
N GLY A 216 -5.15 13.74 -8.16
CA GLY A 216 -4.40 13.52 -9.40
C GLY A 216 -4.51 12.10 -9.98
N GLY A 217 -5.27 11.22 -9.33
CA GLY A 217 -5.53 9.85 -9.79
C GLY A 217 -4.31 8.94 -9.65
N LEU A 218 -4.38 7.78 -10.30
CA LEU A 218 -3.27 6.84 -10.40
C LEU A 218 -2.59 6.99 -11.76
N GLU A 219 -1.28 7.14 -11.77
CA GLU A 219 -0.45 7.09 -12.97
C GLU A 219 0.59 5.98 -12.85
N ILE A 220 0.62 5.09 -13.85
CA ILE A 220 1.68 4.11 -14.06
C ILE A 220 2.44 4.54 -15.32
N ALA A 221 3.76 4.66 -15.25
CA ALA A 221 4.59 5.06 -16.39
C ALA A 221 5.78 4.12 -16.59
N ASN A 222 6.38 4.18 -17.78
CA ASN A 222 7.55 3.39 -18.18
C ASN A 222 7.32 1.87 -18.07
N LEU A 223 6.10 1.42 -18.35
CA LEU A 223 5.74 0.00 -18.27
C LEU A 223 5.99 -0.67 -19.63
N GLY A 224 6.86 -1.67 -19.64
CA GLY A 224 7.03 -2.59 -20.75
C GLY A 224 6.63 -4.00 -20.33
N ILE A 225 5.84 -4.69 -21.14
CA ILE A 225 5.51 -6.11 -20.99
C ILE A 225 6.38 -6.88 -21.97
N LEU A 226 7.24 -7.77 -21.46
CA LEU A 226 8.23 -8.49 -22.27
C LEU A 226 7.72 -9.88 -22.64
N ASP A 227 7.87 -10.20 -23.91
CA ASP A 227 7.78 -11.55 -24.46
C ASP A 227 9.16 -12.03 -24.89
N ASN A 228 9.81 -12.76 -24.00
CA ASN A 228 11.13 -13.31 -24.24
C ASN A 228 11.11 -14.56 -25.13
N SER A 229 9.95 -15.13 -25.45
CA SER A 229 9.85 -16.35 -26.26
C SER A 229 10.32 -16.16 -27.71
N THR A 230 10.35 -14.91 -28.18
CA THR A 230 10.76 -14.54 -29.53
C THR A 230 12.22 -14.06 -29.61
N LYS A 231 12.92 -13.97 -28.47
CA LYS A 231 14.34 -13.57 -28.39
C LYS A 231 15.23 -14.58 -29.10
N LEU A 232 16.22 -14.11 -29.85
CA LEU A 232 17.23 -14.95 -30.53
C LEU A 232 18.64 -14.50 -30.15
N GLY A 233 19.58 -15.45 -30.09
CA GLY A 233 20.99 -15.18 -29.79
C GLY A 233 21.19 -14.48 -28.45
N THR A 234 22.05 -13.46 -28.42
CA THR A 234 22.24 -12.58 -27.24
C THR A 234 21.02 -11.70 -26.96
N GLY A 235 20.19 -11.47 -28.00
CA GLY A 235 19.01 -10.61 -27.99
C GLY A 235 19.30 -9.15 -27.70
N ASP A 236 20.39 -8.63 -28.25
CA ASP A 236 20.75 -7.21 -28.21
C ASP A 236 20.06 -6.37 -29.31
N GLY A 237 19.29 -7.00 -30.20
CA GLY A 237 18.59 -6.32 -31.29
C GLY A 237 19.48 -5.92 -32.47
N SER A 238 20.75 -6.37 -32.50
CA SER A 238 21.73 -5.99 -33.54
C SER A 238 21.44 -6.57 -34.92
N SER A 239 20.69 -7.67 -35.00
CA SER A 239 20.36 -8.35 -36.25
C SER A 239 19.16 -9.27 -36.11
N ALA A 240 18.67 -9.82 -37.23
CA ALA A 240 17.64 -10.85 -37.22
C ALA A 240 18.06 -12.13 -36.45
N ALA A 241 19.35 -12.45 -36.40
CA ALA A 241 19.88 -13.59 -35.66
C ALA A 241 20.06 -13.31 -34.15
N ASN A 242 20.18 -12.03 -33.76
CA ASN A 242 20.28 -11.56 -32.38
C ASN A 242 19.07 -10.71 -31.98
N ARG A 243 17.86 -11.14 -32.34
CA ARG A 243 16.63 -10.38 -32.10
C ARG A 243 16.38 -10.22 -30.60
N ALA A 244 16.16 -8.98 -30.16
CA ALA A 244 15.74 -8.68 -28.79
C ALA A 244 14.38 -9.30 -28.44
N ALA A 245 14.06 -9.38 -27.15
CA ALA A 245 12.74 -9.79 -26.70
C ALA A 245 11.66 -8.86 -27.28
N GLY A 246 10.49 -9.41 -27.61
CA GLY A 246 9.34 -8.61 -27.95
C GLY A 246 8.88 -7.79 -26.75
N VAL A 247 8.47 -6.55 -26.94
CA VAL A 247 7.96 -5.70 -25.86
C VAL A 247 6.70 -4.98 -26.30
N ILE A 248 5.69 -4.94 -25.44
CA ILE A 248 4.61 -3.95 -25.50
C ILE A 248 4.96 -2.87 -24.50
N HIS A 249 5.41 -1.71 -24.98
CA HIS A 249 5.75 -0.58 -24.13
C HIS A 249 4.61 0.42 -24.10
N LEU A 250 4.32 0.96 -22.92
CA LEU A 250 3.28 1.95 -22.66
C LEU A 250 3.95 3.21 -22.08
N ASP A 251 3.65 4.38 -22.65
CA ASP A 251 4.13 5.65 -22.08
C ASP A 251 3.55 5.87 -20.69
N SER A 252 2.23 5.74 -20.58
CA SER A 252 1.53 5.82 -19.29
C SER A 252 0.17 5.14 -19.31
N ILE A 253 -0.27 4.63 -18.16
CA ILE A 253 -1.66 4.28 -17.86
C ILE A 253 -2.14 5.27 -16.80
N LYS A 254 -3.26 5.94 -17.06
CA LYS A 254 -3.92 6.84 -16.10
C LYS A 254 -5.29 6.31 -15.73
N VAL A 255 -5.59 6.35 -14.44
CA VAL A 255 -6.88 5.94 -13.89
C VAL A 255 -7.42 7.05 -12.99
N ALA A 256 -8.63 7.51 -13.29
CA ALA A 256 -9.33 8.54 -12.53
C ALA A 256 -10.84 8.29 -12.54
N ASN A 257 -11.59 9.00 -11.71
CA ASN A 257 -13.04 9.03 -11.77
C ASN A 257 -13.51 9.62 -13.11
N THR A 258 -14.68 9.19 -13.57
CA THR A 258 -15.22 9.65 -14.85
C THR A 258 -15.31 11.17 -14.96
N GLY A 259 -14.65 11.72 -15.98
CA GLY A 259 -14.60 13.16 -16.25
C GLY A 259 -13.87 13.98 -15.18
N LYS A 260 -13.01 13.35 -14.37
CA LYS A 260 -12.22 13.99 -13.30
C LYS A 260 -10.75 13.60 -13.41
N THR A 261 -9.92 14.28 -12.63
CA THR A 261 -8.49 13.97 -12.48
C THR A 261 -8.20 13.05 -11.31
N ASP A 262 -9.07 13.05 -10.30
CA ASP A 262 -8.85 12.34 -9.05
C ASP A 262 -9.50 10.96 -9.10
N LEU A 263 -8.98 10.02 -8.30
CA LEU A 263 -9.52 8.66 -8.18
C LEU A 263 -10.06 8.44 -6.77
N ASP A 264 -11.35 8.16 -6.64
CA ASP A 264 -11.92 7.75 -5.37
C ASP A 264 -11.59 6.28 -5.09
N ILE A 265 -11.24 5.99 -3.84
CA ILE A 265 -10.95 4.66 -3.35
C ILE A 265 -11.86 4.41 -2.16
N LYS A 266 -12.88 3.59 -2.39
CA LYS A 266 -13.82 3.14 -1.37
C LYS A 266 -13.77 1.63 -1.30
N ALA A 267 -13.18 1.08 -0.25
CA ALA A 267 -13.09 -0.36 -0.12
C ALA A 267 -13.18 -0.81 1.33
N SER A 268 -13.83 -1.95 1.51
CA SER A 268 -13.91 -2.68 2.77
C SER A 268 -13.04 -3.94 2.67
N VAL A 269 -12.10 -4.09 3.60
CA VAL A 269 -11.26 -5.29 3.73
C VAL A 269 -11.63 -6.04 4.99
N ASN A 270 -11.81 -7.35 4.83
CA ASN A 270 -12.13 -8.26 5.91
C ASN A 270 -11.25 -9.50 5.84
N VAL A 271 -10.91 -10.04 7.01
CA VAL A 271 -10.39 -11.41 7.12
C VAL A 271 -11.56 -12.29 7.52
N ILE A 272 -11.96 -13.18 6.63
CA ILE A 272 -13.05 -14.13 6.84
C ILE A 272 -12.46 -15.43 7.38
N GLY A 273 -13.01 -15.90 8.49
CA GLY A 273 -12.58 -17.13 9.14
C GLY A 273 -12.95 -18.39 8.37
N ALA A 274 -12.36 -19.50 8.78
CA ALA A 274 -12.64 -20.80 8.22
C ALA A 274 -14.09 -21.26 8.52
N THR A 275 -14.74 -21.89 7.56
CA THR A 275 -16.14 -22.36 7.65
C THR A 275 -16.29 -23.87 7.56
N GLY A 276 -15.19 -24.61 7.40
CA GLY A 276 -15.21 -26.03 7.06
C GLY A 276 -13.81 -26.62 6.93
N THR A 277 -13.71 -27.80 6.30
CA THR A 277 -12.47 -28.59 6.23
C THR A 277 -11.78 -28.57 4.87
N THR A 278 -12.40 -28.00 3.83
CA THR A 278 -11.78 -27.91 2.50
C THR A 278 -10.87 -26.69 2.39
N ALA A 279 -9.96 -26.67 1.42
CA ALA A 279 -9.08 -25.51 1.18
C ALA A 279 -9.87 -24.22 0.92
N ALA A 280 -11.02 -24.31 0.24
CA ALA A 280 -11.93 -23.18 0.01
C ALA A 280 -12.58 -22.66 1.31
N ASP A 281 -12.59 -23.48 2.37
CA ASP A 281 -13.18 -23.16 3.66
C ASP A 281 -12.15 -22.76 4.72
N LYS A 282 -10.85 -22.59 4.39
CA LYS A 282 -9.79 -22.24 5.36
C LYS A 282 -9.69 -20.74 5.69
N GLY A 283 -10.70 -19.97 5.32
CA GLY A 283 -10.71 -18.51 5.46
C GLY A 283 -9.94 -17.81 4.35
N TYR A 284 -10.17 -16.50 4.23
CA TYR A 284 -9.64 -15.68 3.15
C TYR A 284 -9.70 -14.20 3.49
N ILE A 285 -8.89 -13.40 2.80
CA ILE A 285 -9.07 -11.95 2.77
C ILE A 285 -10.11 -11.64 1.71
N ARG A 286 -11.10 -10.83 2.07
CA ARG A 286 -12.07 -10.26 1.13
C ARG A 286 -11.88 -8.77 1.05
N ILE A 287 -11.76 -8.26 -0.16
CA ILE A 287 -11.73 -6.84 -0.47
C ILE A 287 -12.95 -6.54 -1.33
N ILE A 288 -13.83 -5.66 -0.87
CA ILE A 288 -14.99 -5.20 -1.62
C ILE A 288 -14.72 -3.74 -1.99
N ASN A 289 -14.62 -3.46 -3.28
CA ASN A 289 -14.70 -2.09 -3.79
C ASN A 289 -16.17 -1.65 -3.70
N GLU A 290 -16.43 -0.64 -2.88
CA GLU A 290 -17.74 -0.04 -2.62
C GLU A 290 -17.97 1.21 -3.49
N ASP A 291 -17.01 1.58 -4.34
CA ASP A 291 -17.21 2.67 -5.27
C ASP A 291 -18.18 2.26 -6.39
N THR A 292 -19.17 3.11 -6.58
CA THR A 292 -20.23 2.95 -7.58
C THR A 292 -20.07 3.96 -8.72
N GLY A 293 -19.04 4.81 -8.65
CA GLY A 293 -18.61 5.70 -9.71
C GLY A 293 -18.12 4.94 -10.95
N GLY A 294 -18.15 5.61 -12.10
CA GLY A 294 -17.40 5.15 -13.26
C GLY A 294 -15.94 5.57 -13.10
N ILE A 295 -15.02 4.74 -13.62
CA ILE A 295 -13.61 5.09 -13.76
C ILE A 295 -13.27 5.26 -15.24
N ASP A 296 -12.47 6.26 -15.54
CA ASP A 296 -11.85 6.42 -16.84
C ASP A 296 -10.45 5.82 -16.80
N ASN A 297 -10.08 5.11 -17.85
CA ASN A 297 -8.74 4.55 -18.04
C ASN A 297 -8.18 5.02 -19.38
N TYR A 298 -6.99 5.60 -19.34
CA TYR A 298 -6.30 6.08 -20.52
C TYR A 298 -4.91 5.46 -20.61
N VAL A 299 -4.70 4.66 -21.64
CA VAL A 299 -3.40 4.08 -21.98
C VAL A 299 -2.81 4.88 -23.12
N LYS A 300 -1.75 5.63 -22.81
CA LYS A 300 -1.04 6.46 -23.76
C LYS A 300 0.17 5.73 -24.34
N GLY A 301 0.40 5.94 -25.63
CA GLY A 301 1.62 5.59 -26.33
C GLY A 301 1.87 4.09 -26.28
N ILE A 302 1.14 3.31 -27.06
CA ILE A 302 1.40 1.87 -27.18
C ILE A 302 2.46 1.67 -28.26
N HIS A 303 3.61 1.10 -27.91
CA HIS A 303 4.72 0.82 -28.81
C HIS A 303 5.02 -0.69 -28.84
N LEU A 304 5.27 -1.23 -30.02
CA LEU A 304 5.55 -2.66 -30.21
C LEU A 304 7.02 -2.89 -30.57
N GLY A 305 7.63 -3.90 -29.97
CA GLY A 305 9.00 -4.35 -30.22
C GLY A 305 10.09 -3.53 -29.53
N SER A 306 9.91 -2.22 -29.36
CA SER A 306 10.83 -1.38 -28.57
C SER A 306 10.16 -0.10 -28.06
N LYS A 307 10.72 0.49 -27.01
CA LYS A 307 10.28 1.78 -26.45
C LYS A 307 10.39 2.95 -27.45
N THR A 308 11.34 2.88 -28.38
CA THR A 308 11.60 3.94 -29.37
C THR A 308 10.87 3.72 -30.70
N ALA A 309 10.11 2.63 -30.83
CA ALA A 309 9.31 2.37 -32.02
C ALA A 309 8.21 3.43 -32.18
N GLY A 310 7.64 3.58 -33.38
CA GLY A 310 6.43 4.37 -33.55
C GLY A 310 5.28 3.83 -32.70
N SER A 311 4.49 4.72 -32.11
CA SER A 311 3.28 4.30 -31.40
C SER A 311 2.21 3.82 -32.39
N ILE A 312 1.48 2.77 -32.03
CA ILE A 312 0.28 2.33 -32.76
C ILE A 312 -0.99 3.08 -32.31
N GLY A 313 -0.86 4.03 -31.38
CA GLY A 313 -1.95 4.85 -30.85
C GLY A 313 -2.17 4.68 -29.34
N ASP A 314 -3.27 5.26 -28.89
CA ASP A 314 -3.72 5.29 -27.50
C ASP A 314 -5.02 4.47 -27.34
N VAL A 315 -5.35 4.10 -26.10
CA VAL A 315 -6.63 3.46 -25.75
C VAL A 315 -7.31 4.25 -24.64
N GLU A 316 -8.57 4.59 -24.85
CA GLU A 316 -9.40 5.31 -23.89
C GLU A 316 -10.65 4.48 -23.55
N ILE A 317 -10.91 4.34 -22.26
CA ILE A 317 -12.11 3.72 -21.72
C ILE A 317 -12.76 4.74 -20.80
N GLN A 318 -14.00 5.13 -21.09
CA GLN A 318 -14.76 6.10 -20.29
C GLN A 318 -15.88 5.40 -19.54
N GLY A 319 -16.04 5.70 -18.26
CA GLY A 319 -17.14 5.20 -17.45
C GLY A 319 -17.11 3.69 -17.24
N LEU A 320 -15.92 3.09 -17.14
CA LEU A 320 -15.78 1.68 -16.77
C LEU A 320 -16.41 1.46 -15.40
N ARG A 321 -17.30 0.47 -15.32
CA ARG A 321 -18.00 0.09 -14.10
C ARG A 321 -17.86 -1.41 -13.90
N THR A 322 -17.55 -1.81 -12.69
CA THR A 322 -17.55 -3.22 -12.31
C THR A 322 -18.81 -3.54 -11.53
N TYR A 323 -19.25 -4.79 -11.61
CA TYR A 323 -20.33 -5.32 -10.80
C TYR A 323 -19.90 -6.68 -10.27
N TYR A 324 -20.28 -7.01 -9.04
CA TYR A 324 -20.13 -8.33 -8.47
C TYR A 324 -21.48 -8.91 -8.08
N SER A 325 -21.57 -10.23 -7.99
CA SER A 325 -22.82 -10.93 -7.70
C SER A 325 -22.79 -11.48 -6.27
N PRO A 326 -23.53 -10.90 -5.31
CA PRO A 326 -23.61 -11.44 -3.95
C PRO A 326 -24.50 -12.69 -3.87
N ALA A 327 -25.39 -12.86 -4.85
CA ALA A 327 -26.29 -13.99 -4.98
C ALA A 327 -26.68 -14.16 -6.45
N ALA A 328 -27.03 -15.39 -6.86
CA ALA A 328 -27.41 -15.68 -8.24
C ALA A 328 -28.50 -14.72 -8.75
N GLY A 329 -28.23 -14.08 -9.89
CA GLY A 329 -29.15 -13.12 -10.53
C GLY A 329 -29.13 -11.70 -9.94
N GLN A 330 -28.33 -11.43 -8.90
CA GLN A 330 -28.14 -10.09 -8.34
C GLN A 330 -26.79 -9.51 -8.75
N TYR A 331 -26.77 -8.23 -9.12
CA TYR A 331 -25.54 -7.50 -9.48
C TYR A 331 -25.44 -6.23 -8.65
N THR A 332 -24.42 -6.15 -7.82
CA THR A 332 -24.10 -4.97 -7.02
C THR A 332 -22.93 -4.25 -7.67
N ALA A 333 -23.02 -2.93 -7.81
CA ALA A 333 -21.92 -2.12 -8.34
C ALA A 333 -20.69 -2.24 -7.43
N GLY A 334 -19.51 -2.24 -8.05
CA GLY A 334 -18.22 -2.49 -7.38
C GLY A 334 -17.60 -3.82 -7.81
N SER A 335 -16.59 -4.27 -7.07
CA SER A 335 -15.86 -5.51 -7.37
C SER A 335 -15.47 -6.21 -6.08
N VAL A 336 -15.39 -7.54 -6.10
CA VAL A 336 -14.91 -8.32 -4.97
C VAL A 336 -13.65 -9.07 -5.37
N LEU A 337 -12.58 -8.88 -4.59
CA LEU A 337 -11.37 -9.67 -4.64
C LEU A 337 -11.30 -10.55 -3.40
N THR A 338 -11.05 -11.84 -3.61
CA THR A 338 -10.83 -12.82 -2.55
C THR A 338 -9.43 -13.38 -2.68
N ILE A 339 -8.69 -13.42 -1.57
CA ILE A 339 -7.34 -13.98 -1.48
C ILE A 339 -7.39 -15.08 -0.42
N SER A 340 -7.32 -16.32 -0.86
CA SER A 340 -7.30 -17.50 0.01
C SER A 340 -5.94 -18.19 -0.06
N GLY A 341 -5.60 -18.92 1.00
CA GLY A 341 -4.55 -19.92 0.92
C GLY A 341 -4.94 -21.07 -0.01
N ARG A 342 -3.95 -21.84 -0.45
CA ARG A 342 -4.13 -23.10 -1.17
C ARG A 342 -4.28 -24.27 -0.20
#